data_AF-A0A356KH12-F1
#
_entry.id   AF-A0A356KH12-F1
#
_cell.length_a   1.000
_cell.length_b   1.000
_cell.length_c   1.000
_cell.angle_alpha   90.00
_cell.angle_beta   90.00
_cell.angle_gamma   90.00
#
_symmetry.space_group_name_H-M   'P 1'
#
loop_
_entity.id
_entity.type
_entity.pdbx_description
1 polymer ?
#
loop_
_entity_poly.entity_id
_entity_poly.type
_entity_poly.pdbx_seq_one_letter_code
_entity_poly.pdbx_strand_id
1 'polypeptide(L)'
;MARRRIVLGPTYAALLEVGEWREIPGCPGRSLLPGVRQASPRDLLGERATITRHEVEGAPDPVHVAAVRGGGLISYEKAEGWVHTLNTPEGFLRKLAELGIAQPAP
;
A
#
# COMPACT_ATOMS: atom_id res chain seq x y z
N MET A 1 22.90 10.93 26.55
CA MET A 1 21.97 11.46 25.52
C MET A 1 21.86 10.46 24.38
N ALA A 2 20.83 9.60 24.40
CA ALA A 2 20.59 8.67 23.29
C ALA A 2 19.85 9.44 22.18
N ARG A 3 20.49 9.59 21.02
CA ARG A 3 19.85 10.16 19.83
C ARG A 3 18.70 9.22 19.45
N ARG A 4 17.46 9.62 19.75
CA ARG A 4 16.25 8.97 19.23
C ARG A 4 16.32 9.07 17.70
N ARG A 5 16.62 7.96 17.03
CA ARG A 5 16.45 7.87 15.58
C ARG A 5 14.94 7.89 15.34
N ILE A 6 14.43 8.98 14.76
CA ILE A 6 13.06 9.03 14.28
C ILE A 6 12.99 8.02 13.13
N VAL A 7 12.36 6.87 13.37
CA VAL A 7 11.99 5.96 12.29
C VAL A 7 10.65 6.46 11.77
N LEU A 8 10.69 7.13 10.62
CA LEU A 8 9.52 7.64 9.89
C LEU A 8 8.89 6.49 9.12
N GLY A 9 7.67 6.10 9.52
CA GLY A 9 6.78 5.20 8.76
C GLY A 9 7.25 3.75 8.57
N PRO A 10 6.34 2.86 8.13
CA PRO A 10 6.70 1.52 7.66
C PRO A 10 7.56 1.59 6.39
N THR A 11 8.28 0.51 6.08
CA THR A 11 9.12 0.42 4.85
C THR A 11 8.62 -0.71 3.96
N TYR A 12 8.88 -0.61 2.65
CA TYR A 12 8.56 -1.68 1.70
C TYR A 12 9.21 -3.01 2.12
N ALA A 13 10.50 -3.00 2.48
CA ALA A 13 11.23 -4.20 2.87
C ALA A 13 10.61 -4.86 4.12
N ALA A 14 10.28 -4.07 5.15
CA ALA A 14 9.64 -4.58 6.36
C ALA A 14 8.24 -5.15 6.06
N LEU A 15 7.46 -4.50 5.20
CA LEU A 15 6.15 -5.00 4.79
C LEU A 15 6.28 -6.30 3.99
N LEU A 16 7.28 -6.40 3.11
CA LEU A 16 7.55 -7.58 2.31
C LEU A 16 7.88 -8.81 3.17
N GLU A 17 8.55 -8.61 4.31
CA GLU A 17 8.93 -9.69 5.25
C GLU A 17 7.74 -10.22 6.07
N VAL A 18 6.72 -9.40 6.36
CA VAL A 18 5.61 -9.77 7.25
C VAL A 18 4.43 -10.45 6.55
N GLY A 19 4.45 -10.53 5.22
CA GLY A 19 3.36 -11.11 4.44
C GLY A 19 3.85 -12.07 3.36
N GLU A 20 3.05 -13.08 3.04
CA GLU A 20 3.29 -13.96 1.89
C GLU A 20 2.91 -13.27 0.57
N TRP A 21 3.55 -12.13 0.28
CA TRP A 21 3.28 -11.35 -0.92
C TRP A 21 3.61 -12.15 -2.17
N ARG A 22 2.70 -12.15 -3.15
CA ARG A 22 2.87 -12.83 -4.44
C ARG A 22 2.87 -11.80 -5.55
N GLU A 23 3.90 -11.83 -6.38
CA GLU A 23 3.93 -10.99 -7.58
C GLU A 23 2.69 -11.24 -8.44
N ILE A 24 2.13 -10.17 -8.97
CA ILE A 24 0.99 -10.23 -9.88
C ILE A 24 1.54 -10.46 -11.30
N PRO A 25 1.22 -11.58 -11.97
CA PRO A 25 1.73 -11.86 -13.31
C PRO A 25 1.42 -10.71 -14.30
N GLY A 26 2.43 -10.31 -15.08
CA GLY A 26 2.31 -9.20 -16.05
C GLY A 26 2.23 -7.80 -15.43
N CYS A 27 2.32 -7.67 -14.10
CA CYS A 27 2.27 -6.39 -13.38
C CYS A 27 3.57 -6.16 -12.60
N PRO A 28 4.68 -5.78 -13.28
CA PRO A 28 5.99 -5.67 -12.63
C PRO A 28 5.98 -4.67 -11.48
N GLY A 29 6.65 -5.05 -10.38
CA GLY A 29 6.75 -4.23 -9.17
C GLY A 29 5.47 -4.16 -8.34
N ARG A 30 4.52 -5.08 -8.55
CA ARG A 30 3.27 -5.18 -7.77
C ARG A 30 3.07 -6.58 -7.24
N SER A 31 2.85 -6.67 -5.93
CA SER A 31 2.63 -7.93 -5.24
C SER A 31 1.33 -7.89 -4.44
N LEU A 32 0.51 -8.92 -4.57
CA LEU A 32 -0.74 -9.10 -3.84
C LEU A 32 -0.46 -9.78 -2.49
N LEU A 33 -1.17 -9.40 -1.43
CA LEU A 33 -1.25 -10.18 -0.19
C LEU A 33 -2.47 -11.11 -0.26
N PRO A 34 -2.31 -12.41 -0.54
CA PRO A 34 -3.42 -13.34 -0.64
C PRO A 34 -4.04 -13.65 0.73
N GLY A 35 -5.35 -13.87 0.77
CA GLY A 35 -6.05 -14.40 1.95
C GLY A 35 -6.29 -13.42 3.11
N VAL A 36 -5.58 -12.30 3.17
CA VAL A 36 -5.78 -11.27 4.21
C VAL A 36 -6.91 -10.33 3.77
N ARG A 37 -8.14 -10.62 4.19
CA ARG A 37 -9.34 -9.83 3.84
C ARG A 37 -9.86 -8.97 5.00
N GLN A 38 -9.56 -9.33 6.24
CA GLN A 38 -10.11 -8.66 7.44
C GLN A 38 -9.19 -7.57 7.99
N ALA A 39 -7.91 -7.54 7.59
CA ALA A 39 -6.99 -6.50 8.00
C ALA A 39 -7.18 -5.26 7.11
N SER A 40 -7.36 -4.10 7.72
CA SER A 40 -7.36 -2.83 7.02
C SER A 40 -5.92 -2.40 6.67
N PRO A 41 -5.74 -1.39 5.79
CA PRO A 41 -4.42 -0.82 5.54
C PRO A 41 -3.75 -0.28 6.81
N ARG A 42 -4.53 0.17 7.79
CA ARG A 42 -4.02 0.66 9.09
C ARG A 42 -3.47 -0.48 9.95
N ASP A 43 -4.08 -1.66 9.90
CA ASP A 43 -3.60 -2.85 10.60
C ASP A 43 -2.24 -3.32 10.03
N LEU A 44 -2.03 -3.16 8.73
CA LEU A 44 -0.77 -3.52 8.06
C LEU A 44 0.35 -2.48 8.28
N LEU A 45 0.01 -1.20 8.27
CA LEU A 45 0.99 -0.10 8.27
C LEU A 45 1.24 0.50 9.65
N GLY A 46 0.35 0.23 10.61
CA GLY A 46 0.34 0.81 11.94
C GLY A 46 -0.26 2.22 11.99
N GLU A 47 -0.54 2.69 13.21
CA GLU A 47 -1.32 3.90 13.47
C GLU A 47 -0.72 5.21 12.91
N ARG A 48 0.60 5.25 12.73
CA ARG A 48 1.31 6.47 12.29
C ARG A 48 1.34 6.63 10.77
N ALA A 49 0.87 5.64 10.02
CA ALA A 49 0.86 5.71 8.57
C ALA A 49 -0.22 6.68 8.08
N THR A 50 0.18 7.55 7.15
CA THR A 50 -0.76 8.42 6.44
C THR A 50 -1.43 7.60 5.34
N ILE A 51 -2.74 7.36 5.50
CA ILE A 51 -3.55 6.62 4.53
C ILE A 51 -4.57 7.61 3.97
N THR A 52 -4.61 7.73 2.65
CA THR A 52 -5.58 8.56 1.93
C THR A 52 -6.57 7.66 1.21
N ARG A 53 -7.87 8.01 1.28
CA ARG A 53 -8.96 7.28 0.63
C ARG A 53 -9.44 8.07 -0.59
N HIS A 54 -9.63 7.38 -1.71
CA HIS A 54 -9.99 7.95 -3.01
C HIS A 54 -11.15 7.17 -3.62
N GLU A 55 -12.12 7.90 -4.16
CA GLU A 55 -13.10 7.35 -5.10
C GLU A 55 -12.55 7.59 -6.52
N VAL A 56 -12.50 6.55 -7.35
CA VAL A 56 -11.87 6.63 -8.69
C VAL A 56 -12.92 6.23 -9.72
N GLU A 57 -13.12 7.06 -10.75
CA GLU A 57 -14.16 6.86 -11.78
C GLU A 57 -14.09 5.48 -12.47
N GLY A 58 -12.89 4.89 -12.57
CA GLY A 58 -12.65 3.56 -13.14
C GLY A 58 -12.52 2.40 -12.14
N ALA A 59 -12.71 2.64 -10.83
CA ALA A 59 -12.69 1.59 -9.81
C ALA A 59 -14.01 1.60 -9.03
N PRO A 60 -14.79 0.50 -9.05
CA PRO A 60 -16.06 0.45 -8.32
C PRO A 60 -15.88 0.44 -6.80
N ASP A 61 -14.70 0.04 -6.34
CA ASP A 61 -14.35 -0.08 -4.92
C ASP A 61 -13.43 1.10 -4.52
N PRO A 62 -13.64 1.73 -3.35
CA PRO A 62 -12.77 2.76 -2.82
C PRO A 62 -11.30 2.31 -2.72
N VAL A 63 -10.39 3.22 -3.05
CA VAL A 63 -8.94 2.95 -3.06
C VAL A 63 -8.25 3.68 -1.92
N HIS A 64 -7.54 2.92 -1.10
CA HIS A 64 -6.73 3.41 0.01
C HIS A 64 -5.26 3.35 -0.37
N VAL A 65 -4.56 4.48 -0.23
CA VAL A 65 -3.17 4.65 -0.65
C VAL A 65 -2.34 5.16 0.51
N ALA A 66 -1.19 4.52 0.72
CA ALA A 66 -0.15 5.00 1.62
C ALA A 66 1.23 4.86 0.96
N ALA A 67 1.98 5.96 0.92
CA ALA A 67 3.39 5.89 0.57
C ALA A 67 4.18 5.32 1.76
N VAL A 68 5.18 4.50 1.47
CA VAL A 68 6.09 3.95 2.47
C VAL A 68 7.51 4.11 1.96
N ARG A 69 8.50 4.04 2.85
CA ARG A 69 9.90 4.13 2.40
C ARG A 69 10.22 2.96 1.47
N GLY A 70 10.54 3.28 0.22
CA GLY A 70 10.87 2.29 -0.81
C GLY A 70 9.67 1.73 -1.58
N GLY A 71 8.50 2.37 -1.53
CA GLY A 71 7.35 1.94 -2.33
C GLY A 71 6.02 2.51 -1.85
N GLY A 72 4.97 1.71 -1.91
CA GLY A 72 3.66 2.08 -1.39
C GLY A 72 2.68 0.92 -1.30
N LEU A 73 1.70 1.07 -0.42
CA LEU A 73 0.58 0.16 -0.30
C LEU A 73 -0.63 0.78 -1.01
N ILE A 74 -1.26 0.00 -1.89
CA ILE A 74 -2.55 0.31 -2.51
C ILE A 74 -3.52 -0.79 -2.12
N SER A 75 -4.61 -0.41 -1.47
CA SER A 75 -5.63 -1.34 -1.01
C SER A 75 -7.00 -0.96 -1.54
N TYR A 76 -7.78 -1.94 -1.94
CA TYR A 76 -9.17 -1.76 -2.35
C TYR A 76 -10.09 -2.23 -1.24
N GLU A 77 -11.08 -1.40 -0.87
CA GLU A 77 -12.14 -1.73 0.08
C GLU A 77 -13.28 -2.44 -0.66
N LYS A 78 -13.34 -3.78 -0.62
CA LYS A 78 -14.41 -4.55 -1.28
C LYS A 78 -15.49 -4.94 -0.28
N ALA A 79 -16.66 -5.31 -0.79
CA ALA A 79 -17.79 -5.79 0.03
C ALA A 79 -17.42 -6.96 0.98
N GLU A 80 -16.52 -7.86 0.54
CA GLU A 80 -16.07 -9.02 1.32
C GLU A 80 -14.76 -8.79 2.09
N GLY A 81 -14.30 -7.54 2.17
CA GLY A 81 -13.08 -7.13 2.85
C GLY A 81 -12.02 -6.54 1.92
N TRP A 82 -10.77 -6.59 2.34
CA TRP A 82 -9.68 -5.83 1.73
C TRP A 82 -8.89 -6.61 0.68
N VAL A 83 -8.39 -5.90 -0.34
CA VAL A 83 -7.41 -6.43 -1.28
C VAL A 83 -6.20 -5.53 -1.29
N HIS A 84 -5.07 -6.05 -0.81
CA HIS A 84 -3.84 -5.28 -0.65
C HIS A 84 -2.82 -5.60 -1.73
N THR A 85 -2.23 -4.55 -2.30
CA THR A 85 -1.06 -4.66 -3.15
C THR A 85 0.07 -3.82 -2.59
N LEU A 86 1.22 -4.46 -2.36
CA LEU A 86 2.47 -3.80 -2.03
C LEU A 86 3.21 -3.56 -3.34
N ASN A 87 3.71 -2.35 -3.53
CA ASN A 87 4.26 -1.90 -4.79
C ASN A 87 5.66 -1.34 -4.57
N THR A 88 6.60 -1.70 -5.47
CA THR A 88 7.91 -1.02 -5.58
C THR A 88 7.70 0.45 -5.93
N PRO A 89 8.72 1.32 -5.85
CA PRO A 89 8.55 2.74 -6.18
C PRO A 89 7.97 2.95 -7.59
N GLU A 90 8.49 2.23 -8.58
CA GLU A 90 8.08 2.36 -9.98
C GLU A 90 6.68 1.80 -10.20
N GLY A 91 6.37 0.64 -9.59
CA GLY A 91 5.05 0.02 -9.66
C GLY A 91 3.98 0.89 -9.00
N PHE A 92 4.32 1.52 -7.87
CA PHE A 92 3.44 2.42 -7.14
C PHE A 92 3.12 3.67 -7.96
N LEU A 93 4.15 4.37 -8.45
CA LEU A 93 3.98 5.56 -9.27
C LEU A 93 3.14 5.30 -10.52
N ARG A 94 3.45 4.22 -11.25
CA ARG A 94 2.69 3.82 -12.44
C ARG A 94 1.22 3.59 -12.09
N LYS A 95 0.95 2.86 -11.00
CA LYS A 95 -0.44 2.56 -10.62
C LYS A 95 -1.21 3.80 -10.15
N LEU A 96 -0.56 4.71 -9.44
CA LEU A 96 -1.19 5.98 -9.05
C LEU A 96 -1.53 6.85 -10.26
N ALA A 97 -0.65 6.90 -11.26
CA ALA A 97 -0.92 7.61 -12.52
C ALA A 97 -2.12 7.00 -13.28
N GLU A 98 -2.21 5.67 -13.36
CA GLU A 98 -3.38 4.97 -13.94
C GLU A 98 -4.69 5.29 -13.20
N LEU A 99 -4.62 5.48 -11.88
CA LEU A 99 -5.78 5.78 -11.03
C LEU A 99 -6.11 7.28 -10.97
N GLY A 100 -5.27 8.15 -11.55
CA GLY A 100 -5.42 9.60 -11.43
C GLY A 100 -5.19 10.14 -10.01
N ILE A 101 -4.45 9.42 -9.16
CA ILE A 101 -4.21 9.78 -7.76
C ILE A 101 -2.84 10.46 -7.62
N ALA A 102 -2.78 11.61 -6.97
CA ALA A 102 -1.52 12.25 -6.63
C ALA A 102 -0.75 11.44 -5.58
N GLN A 103 0.58 11.35 -5.72
CA GLN A 103 1.41 10.61 -4.77
C GLN A 103 1.34 11.24 -3.37
N PRO A 104 0.96 10.47 -2.32
CA PRO A 104 0.96 10.97 -0.95
C PRO A 104 2.39 11.05 -0.40
N ALA A 105 2.59 11.89 0.62
CA ALA A 105 3.84 11.94 1.35
C ALA A 105 4.09 10.60 2.09
N PRO A 106 5.35 10.11 2.13
CA PRO A 106 5.73 8.93 2.91
C PRO A 106 5.74 9.17 4.41
#